data_AF-A0A661AB73-F1
#
_entry.id   AF-A0A661AB73-F1
#
_cell.length_a   1.000
_cell.length_b   1.000
_cell.length_c   1.000
_cell.angle_alpha   90.00
_cell.angle_beta   90.00
_cell.angle_gamma   90.00
#
_symmetry.space_group_name_H-M   'P 1'
#
loop_
_entity.id
_entity.type
_entity.pdbx_description
1 polymer ?
#
loop_
_entity_poly.entity_id
_entity_poly.type
_entity_poly.pdbx_seq_one_letter_code
_entity_poly.pdbx_strand_id
1 'polypeptide(L)'
;MELERLSNLPGVSGNEQRVRDFIYKKLKGKAKHIETDAMGNLYAYFPSGRKNAKKVMLAAHMDEVGLMITGIESSGELRFHPVGGISTSVLLAKPVRIGEEGIPGVIESKAIHLLKDEELGHYPKIEQLRIDAGFSSKDEAEKKVKLGDYAYFDTSFKSEGDRFIGKAFDDRVGCSLLLDLASEKFPFDLVLTFTVQEEVGLRGARVAGYKIFPDAAIAVEGTAAGDFPIEKDTGAFPELKKGPVLTVMDRSIIVDKNLLKHFIKTAEREKIPYQFKRPNIGGTDAGRIHLSKTGVPSMVIAVPIRYIHAPAGIMRGIDYRNTLKLLKGALKNIEEVI
;
A
#
# COMPACT_ATOMS: atom_id res chain seq x y z
N MET A 1 16.59 -2.39 -1.54
CA MET A 1 15.25 -2.61 -2.14
C MET A 1 14.78 -4.03 -1.84
N GLU A 2 13.80 -4.16 -0.95
CA GLU A 2 13.21 -5.44 -0.51
C GLU A 2 11.84 -5.71 -1.18
N LEU A 3 11.48 -4.90 -2.18
CA LEU A 3 10.18 -4.86 -2.83
C LEU A 3 9.70 -6.20 -3.40
N GLU A 4 10.58 -6.97 -4.04
CA GLU A 4 10.22 -8.29 -4.60
C GLU A 4 9.66 -9.22 -3.52
N ARG A 5 10.36 -9.30 -2.36
CA ARG A 5 9.92 -10.15 -1.26
C ARG A 5 8.62 -9.65 -0.65
N LEU A 6 8.50 -8.34 -0.44
CA LEU A 6 7.28 -7.73 0.09
C LEU A 6 6.07 -7.97 -0.83
N SER A 7 6.21 -7.75 -2.14
CA SER A 7 5.13 -7.90 -3.13
C SER A 7 4.56 -9.33 -3.17
N ASN A 8 5.45 -10.33 -3.03
CA ASN A 8 5.08 -11.74 -3.05
C ASN A 8 4.46 -12.24 -1.75
N LEU A 9 4.60 -11.52 -0.63
CA LEU A 9 3.99 -11.92 0.64
C LEU A 9 2.49 -11.59 0.61
N PRO A 10 1.61 -12.49 1.07
CA PRO A 10 0.21 -12.14 1.29
C PRO A 10 0.08 -11.32 2.57
N GLY A 11 -0.71 -10.27 2.50
CA GLY A 11 -1.06 -9.47 3.68
C GLY A 11 -2.28 -8.60 3.43
N VAL A 12 -3.44 -9.20 3.20
CA VAL A 12 -4.71 -8.48 3.04
C VAL A 12 -5.05 -7.74 4.34
N SER A 13 -5.80 -6.64 4.30
CA SER A 13 -6.18 -5.89 5.51
C SER A 13 -6.79 -6.80 6.59
N GLY A 14 -6.17 -6.80 7.78
CA GLY A 14 -6.47 -7.68 8.91
C GLY A 14 -5.65 -8.98 8.96
N ASN A 15 -4.82 -9.27 7.95
CA ASN A 15 -3.95 -10.45 7.88
C ASN A 15 -2.49 -10.11 7.52
N GLU A 16 -1.95 -9.01 8.07
CA GLU A 16 -0.65 -8.44 7.70
C GLU A 16 0.55 -9.13 8.39
N GLN A 17 0.32 -10.13 9.25
CA GLN A 17 1.35 -10.73 10.12
C GLN A 17 2.59 -11.21 9.36
N ARG A 18 2.40 -11.87 8.20
CA ARG A 18 3.52 -12.41 7.39
C ARG A 18 4.45 -11.31 6.89
N VAL A 19 3.88 -10.17 6.52
CA VAL A 19 4.64 -8.99 6.09
C VAL A 19 5.33 -8.37 7.30
N ARG A 20 4.58 -8.17 8.39
CA ARG A 20 5.13 -7.63 9.65
C ARG A 20 6.33 -8.45 10.12
N ASP A 21 6.25 -9.77 10.09
CA ASP A 21 7.35 -10.67 10.48
C ASP A 21 8.57 -10.51 9.58
N PHE A 22 8.37 -10.37 8.27
CA PHE A 22 9.45 -10.11 7.33
C PHE A 22 10.13 -8.77 7.62
N ILE A 23 9.35 -7.70 7.81
CA ILE A 23 9.86 -6.36 8.12
C ILE A 23 10.58 -6.35 9.46
N TYR A 24 10.00 -6.97 10.50
CA TYR A 24 10.63 -7.14 11.80
C TYR A 24 12.01 -7.81 11.68
N LYS A 25 12.11 -8.92 10.94
CA LYS A 25 13.38 -9.61 10.70
C LYS A 25 14.42 -8.71 10.01
N LYS A 26 13.99 -7.85 9.08
CA LYS A 26 14.88 -6.91 8.36
C LYS A 26 15.38 -5.76 9.22
N LEU A 27 14.63 -5.39 10.26
CA LEU A 27 14.94 -4.30 11.18
C LEU A 27 15.62 -4.77 12.47
N LYS A 28 15.50 -6.06 12.82
CA LYS A 28 16.16 -6.66 13.98
C LYS A 28 17.67 -6.41 13.92
N GLY A 29 18.20 -5.79 14.98
CA GLY A 29 19.62 -5.42 15.08
C GLY A 29 20.00 -4.09 14.40
N LYS A 30 19.09 -3.44 13.67
CA LYS A 30 19.27 -2.10 13.11
C LYS A 30 18.60 -1.02 13.94
N ALA A 31 17.36 -1.27 14.35
CA ALA A 31 16.61 -0.36 15.22
C ALA A 31 17.00 -0.54 16.69
N LYS A 32 16.91 0.55 17.48
CA LYS A 32 17.16 0.50 18.93
C LYS A 32 16.07 -0.28 19.66
N HIS A 33 14.83 -0.10 19.22
CA HIS A 33 13.66 -0.75 19.76
C HIS A 33 12.67 -1.02 18.63
N ILE A 34 11.99 -2.17 18.69
CA ILE A 34 10.92 -2.55 17.77
C ILE A 34 9.77 -3.07 18.62
N GLU A 35 8.55 -2.59 18.35
CA GLU A 35 7.34 -3.05 19.03
C GLU A 35 6.16 -3.10 18.06
N THR A 36 5.12 -3.82 18.48
CA THR A 36 3.86 -3.94 17.77
C THR A 36 2.72 -3.55 18.71
N ASP A 37 1.73 -2.81 18.22
CA ASP A 37 0.53 -2.51 19.01
C ASP A 37 -0.56 -3.59 18.86
N ALA A 38 -1.68 -3.40 19.55
CA ALA A 38 -2.80 -4.34 19.52
C ALA A 38 -3.50 -4.43 18.15
N MET A 39 -3.36 -3.41 17.28
CA MET A 39 -3.89 -3.47 15.92
C MET A 39 -2.96 -4.26 14.99
N GLY A 40 -1.66 -4.30 15.30
CA GLY A 40 -0.65 -4.93 14.46
C GLY A 40 0.27 -3.95 13.73
N ASN A 41 0.20 -2.64 14.03
CA ASN A 41 1.18 -1.68 13.52
C ASN A 41 2.57 -2.03 14.07
N LEU A 42 3.61 -1.96 13.24
CA LEU A 42 5.00 -2.18 13.64
C LEU A 42 5.75 -0.84 13.71
N TYR A 43 6.41 -0.59 14.83
CA TYR A 43 7.19 0.63 15.06
C TYR A 43 8.66 0.25 15.25
N ALA A 44 9.55 0.90 14.50
CA ALA A 44 10.99 0.76 14.67
C ALA A 44 11.61 2.13 14.97
N TYR A 45 12.27 2.22 16.12
CA TYR A 45 12.80 3.45 16.68
C TYR A 45 14.30 3.59 16.42
N PHE A 46 14.68 4.73 15.86
CA PHE A 46 16.05 5.10 15.52
C PHE A 46 16.37 6.45 16.18
N PRO A 47 16.81 6.44 17.45
CA PRO A 47 17.16 7.66 18.14
C PRO A 47 18.40 8.32 17.51
N SER A 48 18.37 9.64 17.40
CA SER A 48 19.51 10.46 16.94
C SER A 48 20.66 10.49 17.93
N GLY A 49 20.38 10.25 19.22
CA GLY A 49 21.30 10.45 20.33
C GLY A 49 21.42 11.91 20.79
N ARG A 50 20.70 12.85 20.17
CA ARG A 50 20.66 14.26 20.60
C ARG A 50 19.64 14.46 21.71
N LYS A 51 19.98 15.30 22.69
CA LYS A 51 19.03 15.74 23.71
C LYS A 51 17.95 16.60 23.05
N ASN A 52 16.68 16.36 23.39
CA ASN A 52 15.52 17.08 22.85
C ASN A 52 15.44 17.05 21.31
N ALA A 53 15.85 15.93 20.70
CA ALA A 53 15.70 15.73 19.27
C ALA A 53 14.21 15.74 18.88
N LYS A 54 13.89 16.33 17.73
CA LYS A 54 12.55 16.23 17.14
C LYS A 54 12.23 14.77 16.82
N LYS A 55 10.97 14.38 16.86
CA LYS A 55 10.51 13.05 16.47
C LYS A 55 9.82 13.12 15.11
N VAL A 56 10.37 12.41 14.12
CA VAL A 56 9.78 12.35 12.77
C VAL A 56 9.30 10.93 12.51
N MET A 57 8.04 10.82 12.12
CA MET A 57 7.41 9.56 11.75
C MET A 57 7.41 9.41 10.23
N LEU A 58 7.86 8.26 9.73
CA LEU A 58 7.58 7.84 8.35
C LEU A 58 6.59 6.69 8.40
N ALA A 59 5.49 6.79 7.66
CA ALA A 59 4.41 5.80 7.65
C ALA A 59 4.27 5.19 6.26
N ALA A 60 4.10 3.88 6.20
CA ALA A 60 3.79 3.11 4.99
C ALA A 60 2.92 1.92 5.39
N HIS A 61 1.93 1.55 4.57
CA HIS A 61 0.97 0.52 4.95
C HIS A 61 1.39 -0.89 4.52
N MET A 62 1.15 -1.85 5.41
CA MET A 62 1.46 -3.27 5.21
C MET A 62 0.28 -4.07 4.67
N ASP A 63 -0.90 -3.49 4.56
CA ASP A 63 -1.99 -4.21 3.95
C ASP A 63 -1.94 -4.15 2.42
N GLU A 64 -2.75 -4.99 1.81
CA GLU A 64 -3.08 -4.93 0.40
C GLU A 64 -4.57 -5.22 0.27
N VAL A 65 -5.19 -4.77 -0.82
CA VAL A 65 -6.55 -5.20 -1.13
C VAL A 65 -6.59 -6.72 -1.39
N GLY A 66 -7.70 -7.35 -1.02
CA GLY A 66 -7.90 -8.78 -1.28
C GLY A 66 -9.35 -9.19 -1.09
N LEU A 67 -9.58 -10.47 -0.84
CA LEU A 67 -10.91 -11.05 -0.68
C LEU A 67 -11.00 -11.82 0.65
N MET A 68 -12.19 -12.00 1.17
CA MET A 68 -12.47 -12.82 2.36
C MET A 68 -13.62 -13.78 2.06
N ILE A 69 -13.46 -15.05 2.44
CA ILE A 69 -14.47 -16.09 2.25
C ILE A 69 -15.63 -15.84 3.22
N THR A 70 -16.84 -15.74 2.67
CA THR A 70 -18.07 -15.44 3.41
C THR A 70 -19.11 -16.55 3.36
N GLY A 71 -18.88 -17.57 2.54
CA GLY A 71 -19.78 -18.72 2.41
C GLY A 71 -19.18 -19.83 1.57
N ILE A 72 -19.74 -21.02 1.72
CA ILE A 72 -19.40 -22.21 0.93
C ILE A 72 -20.70 -22.78 0.40
N GLU A 73 -20.81 -22.88 -0.92
CA GLU A 73 -21.98 -23.41 -1.62
C GLU A 73 -22.04 -24.94 -1.51
N SER A 74 -23.22 -25.52 -1.79
CA SER A 74 -23.38 -26.98 -1.83
C SER A 74 -22.45 -27.66 -2.86
N SER A 75 -22.13 -26.96 -3.95
CA SER A 75 -21.16 -27.37 -4.98
C SER A 75 -19.72 -27.43 -4.47
N GLY A 76 -19.39 -26.72 -3.39
CA GLY A 76 -18.01 -26.50 -2.93
C GLY A 76 -17.39 -25.18 -3.40
N GLU A 77 -18.08 -24.43 -4.27
CA GLU A 77 -17.68 -23.07 -4.67
C GLU A 77 -17.73 -22.10 -3.49
N LEU A 78 -16.84 -21.10 -3.48
CA LEU A 78 -16.66 -20.21 -2.34
C LEU A 78 -17.25 -18.83 -2.63
N ARG A 79 -18.16 -18.37 -1.76
CA ARG A 79 -18.59 -16.96 -1.72
C ARG A 79 -17.51 -16.11 -1.06
N PHE A 80 -17.36 -14.89 -1.54
CA PHE A 80 -16.38 -13.96 -1.00
C PHE A 80 -16.88 -12.52 -0.96
N HIS A 81 -16.19 -11.69 -0.19
CA HIS A 81 -16.37 -10.25 -0.15
C HIS A 81 -15.01 -9.54 -0.32
N PRO A 82 -14.91 -8.45 -1.09
CA PRO A 82 -13.72 -7.64 -1.17
C PRO A 82 -13.34 -7.04 0.18
N VAL A 83 -12.06 -7.05 0.49
CA VAL A 83 -11.44 -6.35 1.61
C VAL A 83 -10.58 -5.24 1.01
N GLY A 84 -11.01 -4.00 1.21
CA GLY A 84 -10.51 -2.84 0.48
C GLY A 84 -11.30 -2.57 -0.81
N GLY A 85 -10.95 -1.48 -1.51
CA GLY A 85 -11.67 -1.04 -2.70
C GLY A 85 -11.22 -1.77 -3.97
N ILE A 86 -11.94 -2.80 -4.42
CA ILE A 86 -11.64 -3.53 -5.67
C ILE A 86 -12.81 -3.43 -6.65
N SER A 87 -12.52 -3.12 -7.92
CA SER A 87 -13.51 -3.18 -9.00
C SER A 87 -13.77 -4.63 -9.43
N THR A 88 -15.03 -5.01 -9.67
CA THR A 88 -15.35 -6.34 -10.19
C THR A 88 -14.76 -6.60 -11.58
N SER A 89 -14.51 -5.54 -12.37
CA SER A 89 -13.91 -5.64 -13.70
C SER A 89 -12.51 -6.26 -13.71
N VAL A 90 -11.77 -6.19 -12.60
CA VAL A 90 -10.41 -6.75 -12.52
C VAL A 90 -10.37 -8.15 -11.90
N LEU A 91 -11.52 -8.69 -11.45
CA LEU A 91 -11.60 -9.97 -10.74
C LEU A 91 -11.79 -11.18 -11.66
N LEU A 92 -12.47 -11.01 -12.80
CA LEU A 92 -12.88 -12.12 -13.66
C LEU A 92 -11.68 -12.98 -14.12
N ALA A 93 -11.82 -14.29 -13.97
CA ALA A 93 -10.82 -15.30 -14.36
C ALA A 93 -9.44 -15.11 -13.70
N LYS A 94 -9.37 -14.43 -12.54
CA LYS A 94 -8.10 -14.22 -11.85
C LYS A 94 -7.76 -15.39 -10.93
N PRO A 95 -6.51 -15.87 -10.98
CA PRO A 95 -6.03 -16.85 -10.03
C PRO A 95 -5.85 -16.19 -8.67
N VAL A 96 -6.26 -16.93 -7.64
CA VAL A 96 -6.13 -16.55 -6.23
C VAL A 96 -5.58 -17.73 -5.43
N ARG A 97 -5.16 -17.42 -4.22
CA ARG A 97 -4.71 -18.37 -3.22
C ARG A 97 -5.51 -18.14 -1.95
N ILE A 98 -6.03 -19.20 -1.36
CA ILE A 98 -6.96 -19.15 -0.24
C ILE A 98 -6.29 -19.67 1.03
N GLY A 99 -6.54 -18.97 2.14
CA GLY A 99 -6.13 -19.37 3.47
C GLY A 99 -4.62 -19.37 3.67
N GLU A 100 -4.19 -19.96 4.78
CA GLU A 100 -2.77 -19.99 5.12
C GLU A 100 -1.97 -20.95 4.25
N GLU A 101 -2.58 -22.07 3.84
CA GLU A 101 -1.97 -23.12 3.02
C GLU A 101 -1.81 -22.71 1.55
N GLY A 102 -2.45 -21.61 1.11
CA GLY A 102 -2.34 -21.12 -0.25
C GLY A 102 -3.01 -22.02 -1.28
N ILE A 103 -4.22 -22.50 -0.95
CA ILE A 103 -5.02 -23.35 -1.83
C ILE A 103 -5.30 -22.58 -3.12
N PRO A 104 -4.92 -23.10 -4.31
CA PRO A 104 -5.19 -22.43 -5.57
C PRO A 104 -6.68 -22.39 -5.86
N GLY A 105 -7.15 -21.25 -6.37
CA GLY A 105 -8.49 -21.10 -6.90
C GLY A 105 -8.53 -20.08 -8.03
N VAL A 106 -9.66 -20.01 -8.72
CA VAL A 106 -9.91 -19.06 -9.80
C VAL A 106 -11.25 -18.38 -9.56
N ILE A 107 -11.28 -17.05 -9.70
CA ILE A 107 -12.53 -16.30 -9.66
C ILE A 107 -13.31 -16.59 -10.94
N GLU A 108 -14.55 -16.99 -10.79
CA GLU A 108 -15.41 -17.38 -11.91
C GLU A 108 -15.53 -16.29 -12.99
N SER A 109 -15.65 -16.77 -14.22
CA SER A 109 -15.97 -15.95 -15.39
C SER A 109 -16.74 -16.81 -16.38
N LYS A 110 -17.92 -16.35 -16.79
CA LYS A 110 -18.70 -17.05 -17.82
C LYS A 110 -18.07 -16.80 -19.19
N ALA A 111 -18.00 -17.84 -20.03
CA ALA A 111 -17.65 -17.69 -21.43
C ALA A 111 -18.70 -16.87 -22.18
N ILE A 112 -18.30 -16.10 -23.20
CA ILE A 112 -19.20 -15.19 -23.94
C ILE A 112 -20.44 -15.91 -24.50
N HIS A 113 -20.29 -17.15 -24.98
CA HIS A 113 -21.38 -17.96 -25.54
C HIS A 113 -22.36 -18.50 -24.49
N LEU A 114 -22.06 -18.34 -23.19
CA LEU A 114 -22.91 -18.72 -22.06
C LEU A 114 -23.55 -17.51 -21.38
N LEU A 115 -23.17 -16.29 -21.79
CA LEU A 115 -23.81 -15.07 -21.32
C LEU A 115 -25.18 -14.93 -21.95
N LYS A 116 -26.15 -14.48 -21.14
CA LYS A 116 -27.44 -14.02 -21.66
C LYS A 116 -27.28 -12.64 -22.29
N ASP A 117 -28.18 -12.28 -23.20
CA ASP A 117 -28.15 -10.97 -23.87
C ASP A 117 -28.13 -9.80 -22.86
N GLU A 118 -28.83 -9.95 -21.74
CA GLU A 118 -28.90 -8.98 -20.64
C GLU A 118 -27.57 -8.83 -19.87
N GLU A 119 -26.68 -9.82 -19.93
CA GLU A 119 -25.36 -9.80 -19.29
C GLU A 119 -24.29 -9.19 -20.20
N LEU A 120 -24.57 -9.03 -21.50
CA LEU A 120 -23.63 -8.46 -22.46
C LEU A 120 -23.35 -6.99 -22.15
N GLY A 121 -22.07 -6.62 -22.10
CA GLY A 121 -21.63 -5.25 -21.81
C GLY A 121 -21.70 -4.85 -20.34
N HIS A 122 -22.10 -5.75 -19.43
CA HIS A 122 -22.19 -5.49 -18.00
C HIS A 122 -21.22 -6.37 -17.21
N TYR A 123 -20.51 -5.78 -16.25
CA TYR A 123 -19.72 -6.57 -15.29
C TYR A 123 -20.65 -7.17 -14.24
N PRO A 124 -20.45 -8.45 -13.86
CA PRO A 124 -21.25 -9.07 -12.81
C PRO A 124 -21.04 -8.34 -11.49
N LYS A 125 -22.09 -8.37 -10.67
CA LYS A 125 -22.02 -7.91 -9.29
C LYS A 125 -21.21 -8.90 -8.46
N ILE A 126 -20.63 -8.40 -7.37
CA ILE A 126 -19.74 -9.20 -6.51
C ILE A 126 -20.45 -10.45 -5.95
N GLU A 127 -21.73 -10.35 -5.64
CA GLU A 127 -22.54 -11.44 -5.08
C GLU A 127 -22.81 -12.56 -6.08
N GLN A 128 -22.57 -12.31 -7.38
CA GLN A 128 -22.72 -13.27 -8.46
C GLN A 128 -21.44 -14.05 -8.74
N LEU A 129 -20.30 -13.63 -8.18
CA LEU A 129 -19.01 -14.29 -8.38
C LEU A 129 -18.76 -15.33 -7.29
N ARG A 130 -18.10 -16.43 -7.64
CA ARG A 130 -17.46 -17.35 -6.68
C ARG A 130 -15.99 -17.53 -7.00
N ILE A 131 -15.29 -18.13 -6.05
CA ILE A 131 -13.98 -18.74 -6.28
C ILE A 131 -14.19 -20.24 -6.41
N ASP A 132 -13.75 -20.80 -7.52
CA ASP A 132 -13.65 -22.24 -7.75
C ASP A 132 -12.24 -22.71 -7.39
N ALA A 133 -12.15 -23.65 -6.45
CA ALA A 133 -10.91 -24.29 -6.01
C ALA A 133 -10.89 -25.80 -6.34
N GLY A 134 -11.82 -26.28 -7.16
CA GLY A 134 -11.93 -27.67 -7.60
C GLY A 134 -12.54 -28.64 -6.59
N PHE A 135 -13.29 -28.14 -5.59
CA PHE A 135 -14.01 -28.98 -4.64
C PHE A 135 -15.27 -29.57 -5.27
N SER A 136 -15.64 -30.79 -4.88
CA SER A 136 -16.83 -31.49 -5.38
C SER A 136 -18.05 -31.36 -4.48
N SER A 137 -17.88 -30.79 -3.27
CA SER A 137 -18.96 -30.60 -2.31
C SER A 137 -18.60 -29.59 -1.23
N LYS A 138 -19.62 -29.06 -0.55
CA LYS A 138 -19.47 -28.26 0.66
C LYS A 138 -18.61 -28.95 1.73
N ASP A 139 -18.87 -30.22 2.01
CA ASP A 139 -18.16 -30.98 3.06
C ASP A 139 -16.66 -31.15 2.76
N GLU A 140 -16.29 -31.21 1.48
CA GLU A 140 -14.88 -31.24 1.06
C GLU A 140 -14.23 -29.86 1.27
N ALA A 141 -14.88 -28.80 0.81
CA ALA A 141 -14.40 -27.43 0.95
C ALA A 141 -14.24 -27.04 2.42
N GLU A 142 -15.21 -27.36 3.28
CA GLU A 142 -15.18 -27.04 4.71
C GLU A 142 -14.03 -27.71 5.48
N LYS A 143 -13.44 -28.79 4.95
CA LYS A 143 -12.24 -29.41 5.56
C LYS A 143 -10.98 -28.57 5.37
N LYS A 144 -10.93 -27.73 4.33
CA LYS A 144 -9.72 -26.99 3.93
C LYS A 144 -9.88 -25.47 4.00
N VAL A 145 -11.10 -24.96 3.88
CA VAL A 145 -11.42 -23.53 3.87
C VAL A 145 -12.45 -23.24 4.95
N LYS A 146 -12.23 -22.15 5.70
CA LYS A 146 -13.13 -21.66 6.74
C LYS A 146 -13.68 -20.29 6.37
N LEU A 147 -14.84 -19.96 6.94
CA LEU A 147 -15.37 -18.60 6.87
C LEU A 147 -14.39 -17.64 7.54
N GLY A 148 -14.14 -16.50 6.91
CA GLY A 148 -13.14 -15.54 7.34
C GLY A 148 -11.73 -15.78 6.78
N ASP A 149 -11.48 -16.92 6.11
CA ASP A 149 -10.22 -17.10 5.39
C ASP A 149 -10.06 -16.03 4.32
N TYR A 150 -8.84 -15.54 4.16
CA TYR A 150 -8.51 -14.57 3.12
C TYR A 150 -8.18 -15.27 1.82
N ALA A 151 -8.51 -14.64 0.69
CA ALA A 151 -8.00 -14.99 -0.61
C ALA A 151 -7.21 -13.81 -1.21
N TYR A 152 -6.00 -14.11 -1.69
CA TYR A 152 -5.05 -13.15 -2.23
C TYR A 152 -4.76 -13.44 -3.71
N PHE A 153 -4.47 -12.40 -4.49
CA PHE A 153 -4.15 -12.56 -5.91
C PHE A 153 -2.85 -13.36 -6.09
N ASP A 154 -2.86 -14.34 -7.01
CA ASP A 154 -1.71 -15.21 -7.28
C ASP A 154 -0.78 -14.59 -8.34
N THR A 155 -0.30 -13.38 -8.08
CA THR A 155 0.64 -12.67 -8.98
C THR A 155 2.02 -12.59 -8.36
N SER A 156 2.98 -13.28 -8.99
CA SER A 156 4.39 -13.18 -8.62
C SER A 156 5.05 -11.93 -9.17
N PHE A 157 5.95 -11.34 -8.38
CA PHE A 157 6.81 -10.25 -8.82
C PHE A 157 7.71 -10.68 -9.99
N LYS A 158 7.83 -9.81 -10.99
CA LYS A 158 8.72 -9.95 -12.15
C LYS A 158 9.43 -8.64 -12.41
N SER A 159 10.72 -8.72 -12.74
CA SER A 159 11.54 -7.58 -13.11
C SER A 159 12.14 -7.78 -14.49
N GLU A 160 12.01 -6.77 -15.35
CA GLU A 160 12.69 -6.70 -16.64
C GLU A 160 13.32 -5.33 -16.80
N GLY A 161 14.64 -5.27 -16.62
CA GLY A 161 15.37 -4.01 -16.53
C GLY A 161 14.81 -3.11 -15.43
N ASP A 162 14.31 -1.93 -15.80
CA ASP A 162 13.73 -0.95 -14.89
C ASP A 162 12.20 -1.05 -14.75
N ARG A 163 11.58 -2.06 -15.35
CA ARG A 163 10.13 -2.31 -15.29
C ARG A 163 9.83 -3.43 -14.30
N PHE A 164 9.01 -3.13 -13.30
CA PHE A 164 8.57 -4.12 -12.30
C PHE A 164 7.07 -4.37 -12.45
N ILE A 165 6.69 -5.65 -12.39
CA ILE A 165 5.31 -6.13 -12.44
C ILE A 165 5.08 -6.99 -11.21
N GLY A 166 3.98 -6.80 -10.50
CA GLY A 166 3.69 -7.54 -9.26
C GLY A 166 2.39 -7.07 -8.64
N LYS A 167 2.04 -7.62 -7.48
CA LYS A 167 0.88 -7.18 -6.69
C LYS A 167 1.30 -6.31 -5.51
N ALA A 168 0.33 -5.65 -4.88
CA ALA A 168 0.50 -4.92 -3.63
C ALA A 168 1.59 -3.83 -3.65
N PHE A 169 1.95 -3.29 -4.83
CA PHE A 169 2.89 -2.16 -4.85
C PHE A 169 2.38 -0.99 -4.01
N ASP A 170 1.06 -0.81 -3.97
CA ASP A 170 0.31 -0.10 -2.95
C ASP A 170 0.10 -1.03 -1.72
N ASP A 171 0.81 -0.85 -0.60
CA ASP A 171 1.96 0.06 -0.36
C ASP A 171 3.23 -0.71 0.07
N ARG A 172 3.49 -1.86 -0.57
CA ARG A 172 4.80 -2.54 -0.41
C ARG A 172 5.95 -1.65 -0.86
N VAL A 173 5.69 -0.67 -1.74
CA VAL A 173 6.71 0.27 -2.20
C VAL A 173 7.14 1.21 -1.08
N GLY A 174 6.20 1.78 -0.31
CA GLY A 174 6.47 2.58 0.88
C GLY A 174 7.21 1.77 1.93
N CYS A 175 6.74 0.55 2.22
CA CYS A 175 7.41 -0.37 3.13
C CYS A 175 8.88 -0.62 2.73
N SER A 176 9.14 -0.86 1.45
CA SER A 176 10.49 -1.08 0.94
C SER A 176 11.36 0.19 1.06
N LEU A 177 10.79 1.38 0.82
CA LEU A 177 11.49 2.65 0.98
C LEU A 177 11.87 2.92 2.44
N LEU A 178 10.97 2.63 3.38
CA LEU A 178 11.28 2.75 4.82
C LEU A 178 12.42 1.82 5.22
N LEU A 179 12.42 0.57 4.74
CA LEU A 179 13.52 -0.38 4.97
C LEU A 179 14.85 0.12 4.40
N ASP A 180 14.84 0.77 3.23
CA ASP A 180 16.05 1.36 2.63
C ASP A 180 16.52 2.63 3.37
N LEU A 181 15.66 3.28 4.14
CA LEU A 181 16.01 4.41 5.03
C LEU A 181 16.51 3.97 6.41
N ALA A 182 16.25 2.73 6.82
CA ALA A 182 16.67 2.20 8.13
C ALA A 182 18.20 2.14 8.34
N SER A 183 18.99 2.24 7.26
CA SER A 183 20.47 2.34 7.33
C SER A 183 21.00 3.76 7.41
N GLU A 184 20.14 4.77 7.25
CA GLU A 184 20.53 6.18 7.29
C GLU A 184 20.58 6.70 8.73
N LYS A 185 21.37 7.75 8.94
CA LYS A 185 21.43 8.49 10.20
C LYS A 185 20.86 9.88 9.99
N PHE A 186 19.97 10.29 10.88
CA PHE A 186 19.29 11.57 10.83
C PHE A 186 19.54 12.39 12.10
N PRO A 187 19.43 13.73 12.00
CA PRO A 187 19.63 14.62 13.15
C PRO A 187 18.46 14.59 14.15
N PHE A 188 17.39 13.84 13.86
CA PHE A 188 16.16 13.72 14.64
C PHE A 188 15.89 12.26 15.01
N ASP A 189 15.00 12.02 15.97
CA ASP A 189 14.53 10.69 16.33
C ASP A 189 13.56 10.18 15.26
N LEU A 190 14.00 9.19 14.48
CA LEU A 190 13.22 8.60 13.42
C LEU A 190 12.37 7.45 13.95
N VAL A 191 11.09 7.45 13.61
CA VAL A 191 10.19 6.31 13.82
C VAL A 191 9.70 5.81 12.47
N LEU A 192 10.20 4.67 12.04
CA LEU A 192 9.64 3.96 10.90
C LEU A 192 8.40 3.20 11.38
N THR A 193 7.26 3.55 10.81
CA THR A 193 5.97 2.95 11.14
C THR A 193 5.42 2.21 9.95
N PHE A 194 5.13 0.93 10.15
CA PHE A 194 4.48 0.09 9.16
C PHE A 194 3.06 -0.16 9.66
N THR A 195 2.10 0.49 9.01
CA THR A 195 0.70 0.52 9.46
C THR A 195 -0.07 -0.68 8.93
N VAL A 196 -1.27 -0.89 9.47
CA VAL A 196 -2.21 -1.94 9.06
C VAL A 196 -3.57 -1.35 8.75
N GLN A 197 -4.36 -2.06 7.95
CA GLN A 197 -5.75 -1.70 7.63
C GLN A 197 -5.92 -0.26 7.10
N GLU A 198 -5.03 0.19 6.21
CA GLU A 198 -5.20 1.42 5.43
C GLU A 198 -6.42 1.30 4.51
N GLU A 199 -6.48 0.21 3.75
CA GLU A 199 -7.40 0.02 2.62
C GLU A 199 -8.87 -0.08 3.06
N VAL A 200 -9.10 -0.30 4.36
CA VAL A 200 -10.41 -0.43 5.00
C VAL A 200 -10.73 0.72 5.97
N GLY A 201 -9.96 1.82 5.88
CA GLY A 201 -10.31 3.10 6.52
C GLY A 201 -9.19 3.77 7.32
N LEU A 202 -7.92 3.62 6.92
CA LEU A 202 -6.77 4.30 7.54
C LEU A 202 -6.62 3.95 9.03
N ARG A 203 -6.99 2.74 9.42
CA ARG A 203 -7.29 2.41 10.83
C ARG A 203 -6.02 2.35 11.66
N GLY A 204 -4.99 1.66 11.17
CA GLY A 204 -3.70 1.54 11.83
C GLY A 204 -3.03 2.90 12.03
N ALA A 205 -3.05 3.76 11.01
CA ALA A 205 -2.50 5.12 11.09
C ALA A 205 -3.13 5.97 12.19
N ARG A 206 -4.43 5.83 12.47
CA ARG A 206 -5.06 6.55 13.58
C ARG A 206 -4.45 6.18 14.94
N VAL A 207 -4.23 4.89 15.17
CA VAL A 207 -3.62 4.40 16.43
C VAL A 207 -2.14 4.75 16.48
N ALA A 208 -1.43 4.58 15.37
CA ALA A 208 -0.02 4.93 15.24
C ALA A 208 0.26 6.41 15.49
N GLY A 209 -0.50 7.31 14.88
CA GLY A 209 -0.36 8.75 15.08
C GLY A 209 -0.56 9.16 16.54
N TYR A 210 -1.55 8.57 17.22
CA TYR A 210 -1.80 8.84 18.64
C TYR A 210 -0.67 8.30 19.55
N LYS A 211 -0.21 7.07 19.29
CA LYS A 211 0.85 6.42 20.07
C LYS A 211 2.18 7.15 19.93
N ILE A 212 2.60 7.39 18.70
CA ILE A 212 3.90 8.01 18.41
C ILE A 212 3.88 9.49 18.76
N PHE A 213 2.80 10.19 18.40
CA PHE A 213 2.65 11.64 18.49
C PHE A 213 3.95 12.37 18.07
N PRO A 214 4.28 12.32 16.77
CA PRO A 214 5.51 12.90 16.25
C PRO A 214 5.39 14.42 16.08
N ASP A 215 6.54 15.11 16.00
CA ASP A 215 6.61 16.52 15.62
C ASP A 215 6.30 16.74 14.14
N ALA A 216 6.57 15.74 13.29
CA ALA A 216 6.14 15.71 11.90
C ALA A 216 5.97 14.28 11.37
N ALA A 217 5.08 14.11 10.39
CA ALA A 217 4.83 12.82 9.76
C ALA A 217 4.87 12.87 8.23
N ILE A 218 5.51 11.87 7.62
CA ILE A 218 5.55 11.69 6.17
C ILE A 218 4.90 10.34 5.85
N ALA A 219 3.77 10.35 5.15
CA ALA A 219 3.26 9.13 4.53
C ALA A 219 4.03 8.87 3.23
N VAL A 220 4.57 7.66 3.11
CA VAL A 220 5.35 7.20 1.96
C VAL A 220 4.54 6.11 1.28
N GLU A 221 3.98 6.41 0.11
CA GLU A 221 2.85 5.65 -0.46
C GLU A 221 3.13 5.11 -1.88
N GLY A 222 2.25 4.23 -2.34
CA GLY A 222 1.97 4.02 -3.76
C GLY A 222 0.85 4.96 -4.24
N THR A 223 0.87 5.42 -5.49
CA THR A 223 -0.27 6.17 -6.04
C THR A 223 -0.55 5.81 -7.48
N ALA A 224 -1.81 5.92 -7.88
CA ALA A 224 -2.24 5.68 -9.25
C ALA A 224 -1.48 6.57 -10.26
N ALA A 225 -0.92 5.92 -11.28
CA ALA A 225 -0.45 6.54 -12.51
C ALA A 225 -1.53 6.41 -13.59
N GLY A 226 -1.73 7.48 -14.37
CA GLY A 226 -2.77 7.58 -15.38
C GLY A 226 -2.24 8.03 -16.75
N ASP A 227 -1.07 7.52 -17.12
CA ASP A 227 -0.40 7.72 -18.42
C ASP A 227 -1.03 6.88 -19.55
N PHE A 228 -2.36 6.80 -19.54
CA PHE A 228 -3.18 6.17 -20.58
C PHE A 228 -3.61 7.22 -21.61
N PRO A 229 -3.90 6.82 -22.86
CA PRO A 229 -4.53 7.73 -23.82
C PRO A 229 -5.86 8.23 -23.24
N ILE A 230 -5.98 9.54 -23.02
CA ILE A 230 -7.22 10.18 -22.58
C ILE A 230 -7.75 11.05 -23.71
N GLU A 231 -9.04 10.92 -24.01
CA GLU A 231 -9.72 11.74 -25.03
C GLU A 231 -9.88 13.20 -24.59
N LYS A 232 -9.87 13.46 -23.28
CA LYS A 232 -9.95 14.80 -22.69
C LYS A 232 -8.94 14.94 -21.56
N ASP A 233 -8.24 16.07 -21.53
CA ASP A 233 -7.40 16.45 -20.39
C ASP A 233 -8.31 16.74 -19.19
N THR A 234 -8.29 15.84 -18.21
CA THR A 234 -9.11 15.92 -16.98
C THR A 234 -8.29 16.36 -15.76
N GLY A 235 -7.12 16.96 -16.00
CA GLY A 235 -6.09 17.18 -15.00
C GLY A 235 -5.19 15.95 -14.93
N ALA A 236 -3.93 16.12 -15.35
CA ALA A 236 -2.98 15.03 -15.52
C ALA A 236 -2.82 14.19 -14.25
N PHE A 237 -3.08 12.89 -14.36
CA PHE A 237 -2.60 11.93 -13.37
C PHE A 237 -1.07 11.86 -13.42
N PRO A 238 -0.41 11.46 -12.33
CA PRO A 238 1.00 11.15 -12.37
C PRO A 238 1.33 10.13 -13.47
N GLU A 239 2.52 10.25 -14.05
CA GLU A 239 3.02 9.34 -15.06
C GLU A 239 4.23 8.55 -14.54
N LEU A 240 4.45 7.36 -15.11
CA LEU A 240 5.67 6.60 -14.84
C LEU A 240 6.90 7.28 -15.43
N LYS A 241 8.07 7.12 -14.79
CA LYS A 241 9.39 7.69 -15.13
C LYS A 241 9.51 9.20 -14.97
N LYS A 242 8.52 9.86 -14.37
CA LYS A 242 8.51 11.31 -14.15
C LYS A 242 8.84 11.69 -12.70
N GLY A 243 9.25 10.72 -11.88
CA GLY A 243 9.72 10.93 -10.51
C GLY A 243 8.62 10.81 -9.45
N PRO A 244 9.00 10.98 -8.16
CA PRO A 244 8.09 10.96 -7.02
C PRO A 244 6.90 11.90 -7.20
N VAL A 245 5.77 11.49 -6.63
CA VAL A 245 4.53 12.25 -6.61
C VAL A 245 4.37 12.91 -5.24
N LEU A 246 4.30 14.24 -5.21
CA LEU A 246 4.03 15.01 -4.02
C LEU A 246 2.52 15.34 -3.96
N THR A 247 1.91 15.18 -2.79
CA THR A 247 0.49 15.53 -2.62
C THR A 247 0.37 16.96 -2.09
N VAL A 248 -0.46 17.78 -2.73
CA VAL A 248 -0.90 19.07 -2.17
C VAL A 248 -2.14 18.87 -1.29
N MET A 249 -3.11 18.10 -1.79
CA MET A 249 -4.30 17.69 -1.05
C MET A 249 -4.86 16.37 -1.60
N ASP A 250 -5.46 15.58 -0.72
CA ASP A 250 -6.35 14.47 -1.07
C ASP A 250 -7.67 14.59 -0.28
N ARG A 251 -8.52 13.57 -0.23
CA ARG A 251 -9.81 13.64 0.49
C ARG A 251 -9.65 13.67 2.01
N SER A 252 -8.48 13.27 2.50
CA SER A 252 -8.19 13.05 3.91
C SER A 252 -7.29 14.13 4.50
N ILE A 253 -6.49 14.82 3.69
CA ILE A 253 -5.55 15.85 4.17
C ILE A 253 -5.31 16.96 3.13
N ILE A 254 -5.12 18.19 3.62
CA ILE A 254 -4.34 19.24 2.95
C ILE A 254 -2.99 19.29 3.65
N VAL A 255 -1.91 19.02 2.92
CA VAL A 255 -0.59 18.80 3.56
C VAL A 255 -0.03 20.09 4.15
N ASP A 256 0.88 19.96 5.12
CA ASP A 256 1.60 21.11 5.66
C ASP A 256 2.42 21.80 4.56
N LYS A 257 2.24 23.12 4.46
CA LYS A 257 2.82 23.94 3.39
C LYS A 257 4.34 24.07 3.51
N ASN A 258 4.89 24.05 4.73
CA ASN A 258 6.32 24.20 4.95
C ASN A 258 7.03 22.90 4.61
N LEU A 259 6.50 21.75 5.04
CA LEU A 259 6.98 20.42 4.66
C LEU A 259 6.96 20.23 3.14
N LEU A 260 5.83 20.55 2.47
CA LEU A 260 5.73 20.42 1.02
C LEU A 260 6.76 21.30 0.30
N LYS A 261 6.88 22.57 0.68
CA LYS A 261 7.88 23.49 0.09
C LYS A 261 9.30 23.01 0.30
N HIS A 262 9.60 22.42 1.46
CA HIS A 262 10.91 21.87 1.78
C HIS A 262 11.29 20.72 0.84
N PHE A 263 10.35 19.80 0.58
CA PHE A 263 10.55 18.71 -0.36
C PHE A 263 10.70 19.22 -1.81
N ILE A 264 9.88 20.19 -2.23
CA ILE A 264 10.00 20.83 -3.56
C ILE A 264 11.38 21.46 -3.73
N LYS A 265 11.80 22.31 -2.79
CA LYS A 265 13.12 22.98 -2.83
C LYS A 265 14.26 21.97 -2.86
N THR A 266 14.12 20.87 -2.12
CA THR A 266 15.13 19.80 -2.13
C THR A 266 15.18 19.10 -3.48
N ALA A 267 14.02 18.79 -4.08
CA ALA A 267 13.97 18.18 -5.40
C ALA A 267 14.61 19.10 -6.46
N GLU A 268 14.31 20.40 -6.43
CA GLU A 268 14.89 21.40 -7.33
C GLU A 268 16.42 21.52 -7.16
N ARG A 269 16.89 21.66 -5.91
CA ARG A 269 18.32 21.73 -5.57
C ARG A 269 19.08 20.49 -6.04
N GLU A 270 18.51 19.31 -5.85
CA GLU A 270 19.14 18.03 -6.17
C GLU A 270 18.85 17.52 -7.59
N LYS A 271 18.14 18.34 -8.38
CA LYS A 271 17.72 18.05 -9.76
C LYS A 271 16.97 16.72 -9.87
N ILE A 272 16.07 16.47 -8.94
CA ILE A 272 15.19 15.29 -8.90
C ILE A 272 13.87 15.66 -9.58
N PRO A 273 13.45 14.95 -10.63
CA PRO A 273 12.14 15.19 -11.22
C PRO A 273 11.05 14.84 -10.20
N TYR A 274 9.96 15.59 -10.18
CA TYR A 274 8.82 15.33 -9.33
C TYR A 274 7.52 15.75 -10.02
N GLN A 275 6.42 15.26 -9.50
CA GLN A 275 5.07 15.50 -10.00
C GLN A 275 4.14 15.83 -8.85
N PHE A 276 2.94 16.32 -9.17
CA PHE A 276 1.89 16.50 -8.17
C PHE A 276 0.77 15.48 -8.34
N LYS A 277 0.24 14.99 -7.21
CA LYS A 277 -0.96 14.14 -7.18
C LYS A 277 -2.16 14.97 -7.65
N ARG A 278 -3.05 14.33 -8.41
CA ARG A 278 -4.34 14.93 -8.75
C ARG A 278 -5.14 15.21 -7.46
N PRO A 279 -5.61 16.45 -7.23
CA PRO A 279 -6.33 16.80 -6.00
C PRO A 279 -7.59 15.96 -5.76
N ASN A 280 -7.96 15.78 -4.49
CA ASN A 280 -9.25 15.23 -4.05
C ASN A 280 -9.54 13.76 -4.46
N ILE A 281 -8.48 12.98 -4.71
CA ILE A 281 -8.55 11.55 -5.02
C ILE A 281 -7.79 10.73 -3.98
N GLY A 282 -8.44 9.67 -3.48
CA GLY A 282 -7.90 8.79 -2.45
C GLY A 282 -7.86 9.43 -1.06
N GLY A 283 -7.46 8.63 -0.07
CA GLY A 283 -6.95 9.05 1.22
C GLY A 283 -5.58 8.42 1.43
N THR A 284 -4.89 8.80 2.49
CA THR A 284 -3.60 8.20 2.87
C THR A 284 -3.49 8.18 4.39
N ASP A 285 -2.51 7.44 4.92
CA ASP A 285 -2.25 7.38 6.36
C ASP A 285 -2.05 8.77 7.01
N ALA A 286 -1.48 9.73 6.27
CA ALA A 286 -1.34 11.11 6.72
C ALA A 286 -2.69 11.75 7.09
N GLY A 287 -3.78 11.34 6.45
CA GLY A 287 -5.16 11.75 6.73
C GLY A 287 -5.64 11.44 8.15
N ARG A 288 -5.07 10.43 8.81
CA ARG A 288 -5.34 10.16 10.23
C ARG A 288 -4.24 10.64 11.16
N ILE A 289 -3.00 10.58 10.72
CA ILE A 289 -1.87 11.00 11.54
C ILE A 289 -1.94 12.50 11.86
N HIS A 290 -2.27 13.35 10.88
CA HIS A 290 -2.29 14.81 11.09
C HIS A 290 -3.32 15.30 12.11
N LEU A 291 -4.37 14.52 12.39
CA LEU A 291 -5.41 14.81 13.38
C LEU A 291 -5.06 14.28 14.78
N SER A 292 -3.87 13.73 14.97
CA SER A 292 -3.49 13.12 16.24
C SER A 292 -3.28 14.17 17.32
N LYS A 293 -3.96 14.00 18.45
CA LYS A 293 -3.91 14.89 19.62
C LYS A 293 -4.14 16.35 19.24
N THR A 294 -3.10 17.19 19.32
CA THR A 294 -3.17 18.64 19.04
C THR A 294 -2.90 18.98 17.58
N GLY A 295 -2.80 17.97 16.71
CA GLY A 295 -2.40 18.13 15.32
C GLY A 295 -0.93 17.79 15.10
N VAL A 296 -0.62 17.26 13.92
CA VAL A 296 0.74 16.88 13.49
C VAL A 296 0.97 17.41 12.08
N PRO A 297 1.96 18.30 11.85
CA PRO A 297 2.41 18.68 10.51
C PRO A 297 2.72 17.44 9.68
N SER A 298 1.99 17.24 8.58
CA SER A 298 2.08 16.01 7.81
C SER A 298 2.14 16.27 6.31
N MET A 299 2.84 15.40 5.59
CA MET A 299 2.87 15.40 4.12
C MET A 299 2.87 14.00 3.53
N VAL A 300 2.69 13.91 2.22
CA VAL A 300 2.64 12.64 1.49
C VAL A 300 3.58 12.71 0.28
N ILE A 301 4.38 11.67 0.12
CA ILE A 301 5.19 11.40 -1.06
C ILE A 301 4.90 9.98 -1.55
N ALA A 302 4.74 9.79 -2.85
CA ALA A 302 4.35 8.50 -3.41
C ALA A 302 5.15 8.10 -4.65
N VAL A 303 5.22 6.79 -4.91
CA VAL A 303 5.73 6.24 -6.18
C VAL A 303 4.54 6.03 -7.13
N PRO A 304 4.61 6.51 -8.39
CA PRO A 304 3.54 6.28 -9.36
C PRO A 304 3.51 4.81 -9.80
N ILE A 305 2.32 4.22 -9.77
CA ILE A 305 2.04 2.81 -10.08
C ILE A 305 0.81 2.74 -10.99
N ARG A 306 0.93 2.03 -12.12
CA ARG A 306 -0.24 1.68 -12.94
C ARG A 306 -1.00 0.52 -12.30
N TYR A 307 -2.33 0.57 -12.38
CA TYR A 307 -3.22 -0.51 -11.96
C TYR A 307 -3.11 -0.86 -10.47
N ILE A 308 -3.10 0.15 -9.59
CA ILE A 308 -3.32 -0.07 -8.16
C ILE A 308 -4.70 -0.68 -7.92
N HIS A 309 -4.91 -1.31 -6.76
CA HIS A 309 -6.17 -1.99 -6.40
C HIS A 309 -6.60 -3.08 -7.41
N ALA A 310 -5.62 -3.71 -8.06
CA ALA A 310 -5.81 -4.76 -9.05
C ALA A 310 -4.86 -5.94 -8.79
N PRO A 311 -5.09 -7.12 -9.42
CA PRO A 311 -4.24 -8.29 -9.22
C PRO A 311 -2.76 -8.08 -9.57
N ALA A 312 -2.48 -7.13 -10.47
CA ALA A 312 -1.12 -6.79 -10.88
C ALA A 312 -1.03 -5.31 -11.21
N GLY A 313 0.04 -4.67 -10.75
CA GLY A 313 0.45 -3.31 -11.08
C GLY A 313 1.77 -3.27 -11.83
N ILE A 314 2.07 -2.11 -12.42
CA ILE A 314 3.36 -1.82 -13.06
C ILE A 314 3.96 -0.57 -12.44
N MET A 315 5.22 -0.66 -12.04
CA MET A 315 6.01 0.49 -11.59
C MET A 315 7.39 0.52 -12.25
N ARG A 316 8.10 1.63 -12.03
CA ARG A 316 9.44 1.84 -12.55
C ARG A 316 10.46 1.98 -11.43
N GLY A 317 11.57 1.27 -11.58
CA GLY A 317 12.68 1.36 -10.64
C GLY A 317 13.26 2.78 -10.54
N ILE A 318 13.22 3.56 -11.62
CA ILE A 318 13.71 4.95 -11.61
C ILE A 318 12.90 5.85 -10.68
N ASP A 319 11.57 5.69 -10.63
CA ASP A 319 10.72 6.49 -9.74
C ASP A 319 10.94 6.10 -8.28
N TYR A 320 11.13 4.82 -7.99
CA TYR A 320 11.54 4.34 -6.66
C TYR A 320 12.86 4.98 -6.22
N ARG A 321 13.89 4.96 -7.08
CA ARG A 321 15.21 5.52 -6.77
C ARG A 321 15.16 7.04 -6.58
N ASN A 322 14.41 7.75 -7.40
CA ASN A 322 14.21 9.19 -7.26
C ASN A 322 13.45 9.53 -5.97
N THR A 323 12.45 8.73 -5.60
CA THR A 323 11.70 8.88 -4.35
C THR A 323 12.61 8.69 -3.14
N LEU A 324 13.43 7.62 -3.13
CA LEU A 324 14.42 7.38 -2.09
C LEU A 324 15.44 8.52 -1.98
N LYS A 325 15.94 9.02 -3.12
CA LYS A 325 16.87 10.15 -3.16
C LYS A 325 16.24 11.40 -2.55
N LEU A 326 15.00 11.72 -2.92
CA LEU A 326 14.27 12.87 -2.39
C LEU A 326 14.01 12.74 -0.89
N LEU A 327 13.57 11.57 -0.42
CA LEU A 327 13.40 11.29 1.01
C LEU A 327 14.71 11.52 1.78
N LYS A 328 15.83 10.93 1.32
CA LYS A 328 17.13 11.12 1.97
C LYS A 328 17.58 12.57 2.02
N GLY A 329 17.43 13.31 0.91
CA GLY A 329 17.81 14.72 0.82
C GLY A 329 16.96 15.61 1.72
N ALA A 330 15.63 15.43 1.69
CA ALA A 330 14.70 16.29 2.39
C ALA A 330 14.73 16.03 3.90
N LEU A 331 14.80 14.75 4.30
CA LEU A 331 14.83 14.39 5.72
C LEU A 331 16.07 14.96 6.43
N LYS A 332 17.25 14.97 5.80
CA LYS A 332 18.48 15.49 6.44
C LYS A 332 18.36 16.90 7.02
N ASN A 333 17.49 17.75 6.46
CA ASN A 333 17.31 19.13 6.88
C ASN A 333 15.85 19.42 7.31
N ILE A 334 15.06 18.40 7.66
CA ILE A 334 13.64 18.58 7.99
C ILE A 334 13.41 19.38 9.27
N GLU A 335 14.37 19.36 10.22
CA GLU A 335 14.29 20.13 11.47
C GLU A 335 14.21 21.64 11.25
N GLU A 336 14.57 22.15 10.08
CA GLU A 336 14.46 23.58 9.74
C GLU A 336 13.01 24.04 9.53
N VAL A 337 12.07 23.10 9.40
CA VAL A 337 10.67 23.39 9.02
C VAL A 337 9.63 22.77 9.97
N ILE A 338 10.04 22.19 11.11
CA ILE A 338 9.18 21.50 12.11
C ILE A 338 9.43 21.92 13.57
#